data_AF-A0A379QRK2-F1
#
_entry.id   AF-A0A379QRK2-F1
#
_cell.length_a   1.000
_cell.length_b   1.000
_cell.length_c   1.000
_cell.angle_alpha   90.00
_cell.angle_beta   90.00
_cell.angle_gamma   90.00
#
_symmetry.space_group_name_H-M   'P 1'
#
loop_
_entity.id
_entity.type
_entity.pdbx_description
1 polymer ?
#
loop_
_entity_poly.entity_id
_entity_poly.type
_entity_poly.pdbx_seq_one_letter_code
_entity_poly.pdbx_strand_id
1 'polypeptide(L)'
;MTTNSYLEYFLTLLGWVVNNGLWNAISATGLFALPLLIKLLALWLQARSQGADEGNKAALSLVWAEHLMYTSLLVIMFTCVPMLNIDLDTIKYDTTRSKQCGMSVPQPADTGYQPIINSLGGKTAAVPIWWYFIHVISKGITSATVATLPCQPDLRQIRFEVQHTRIKDPTLAQELRDFVEECYAPSRARLKFRAGELDDDTSDDTAWVGSSYLLNTAGYSIPTMRFHRTMRGRTAHHAMPGWPIQEPAAIPPVNSGGPTILLV
;
A
#
# COMPACT_ATOMS: atom_id res chain seq x y z
N MET A 1 -1.85 -17.70 -8.27
CA MET A 1 -0.91 -16.77 -7.61
C MET A 1 -1.71 -15.80 -6.76
N THR A 2 -1.24 -15.41 -5.58
CA THR A 2 -1.89 -14.40 -4.73
C THR A 2 -1.09 -13.10 -4.72
N THR A 3 -1.76 -11.96 -4.58
CA THR A 3 -1.14 -10.63 -4.47
C THR A 3 -1.68 -9.90 -3.26
N ASN A 4 -0.81 -9.20 -2.53
CA ASN A 4 -1.17 -8.53 -1.28
C ASN A 4 -1.44 -7.02 -1.49
N SER A 5 -0.92 -6.45 -2.58
CA SER A 5 -1.09 -5.03 -2.93
C SER A 5 -1.69 -4.83 -4.33
N TYR A 6 -2.45 -3.76 -4.52
CA TYR A 6 -3.04 -3.42 -5.84
C TYR A 6 -1.96 -3.14 -6.91
N LEU A 7 -0.85 -2.50 -6.52
CA LEU A 7 0.27 -2.20 -7.44
C LEU A 7 1.01 -3.46 -7.88
N GLU A 8 1.12 -4.43 -6.98
CA GLU A 8 1.69 -5.74 -7.28
C GLU A 8 0.85 -6.50 -8.31
N TYR A 9 -0.47 -6.52 -8.12
CA TYR A 9 -1.41 -7.08 -9.09
C TYR A 9 -1.20 -6.47 -10.49
N PHE A 10 -1.13 -5.14 -10.57
CA PHE A 10 -0.93 -4.43 -11.83
C PHE A 10 0.42 -4.74 -12.50
N LEU A 11 1.53 -4.60 -11.77
CA LEU A 11 2.87 -4.78 -12.33
C LEU A 11 3.13 -6.22 -12.77
N THR A 12 2.62 -7.20 -12.03
CA THR A 12 2.77 -8.61 -12.39
C THR A 12 2.02 -8.92 -13.68
N LEU A 13 0.79 -8.43 -13.80
CA LEU A 13 -0.02 -8.59 -15.00
C LEU A 13 0.64 -7.92 -16.23
N LEU A 14 1.08 -6.67 -16.09
CA LEU A 14 1.77 -5.94 -17.15
C LEU A 14 3.07 -6.63 -17.57
N GLY A 15 3.84 -7.12 -16.59
CA GLY A 15 5.11 -7.81 -16.82
C GLY A 15 4.96 -9.02 -17.73
N TRP A 16 3.94 -9.85 -17.52
CA TRP A 16 3.70 -11.04 -18.36
C TRP A 16 3.22 -10.69 -19.77
N VAL A 17 2.37 -9.67 -19.91
CA VAL A 17 1.92 -9.21 -21.23
C VAL A 17 3.09 -8.65 -22.05
N VAL A 18 3.94 -7.82 -21.43
CA VAL A 18 5.14 -7.28 -22.09
C VAL A 18 6.13 -8.39 -22.43
N ASN A 19 6.32 -9.37 -21.53
CA ASN A 19 7.20 -10.51 -21.78
C ASN A 19 6.77 -11.31 -23.03
N ASN A 20 5.48 -11.51 -23.24
CA ASN A 20 4.97 -12.19 -24.44
C ASN A 20 5.23 -11.38 -25.72
N GLY A 21 5.03 -10.07 -25.67
CA GLY A 21 5.39 -9.18 -26.77
C GLY A 21 6.88 -9.26 -27.11
N LEU A 22 7.74 -9.24 -26.09
CA LEU A 22 9.19 -9.35 -26.26
C LEU A 22 9.60 -10.71 -26.83
N TRP A 23 9.06 -11.81 -26.30
CA TRP A 23 9.35 -13.15 -26.81
C TRP A 23 8.94 -13.32 -28.28
N ASN A 24 7.76 -12.79 -28.66
CA ASN A 24 7.31 -12.81 -30.05
C ASN A 24 8.24 -12.01 -30.97
N ALA A 25 8.77 -10.88 -30.52
CA ALA A 25 9.76 -10.12 -31.29
C ALA A 25 11.09 -10.87 -31.41
N ILE A 26 11.57 -11.49 -30.33
CA ILE A 26 12.81 -12.28 -30.31
C ILE A 26 12.71 -13.51 -31.22
N SER A 27 11.56 -14.20 -31.20
CA SER A 27 11.33 -15.38 -32.03
C SER A 27 11.18 -15.02 -33.51
N ALA A 28 10.44 -13.94 -33.82
CA ALA A 28 10.27 -13.45 -35.19
C ALA A 28 11.60 -12.99 -35.83
N THR A 29 12.49 -12.38 -35.04
CA THR A 29 13.81 -11.94 -35.50
C THR A 29 14.87 -13.05 -35.48
N GLY A 30 14.57 -14.20 -34.88
CA GLY A 30 15.54 -15.28 -34.69
C GLY A 30 16.66 -14.94 -33.68
N LEU A 31 16.51 -13.86 -32.92
CA LEU A 31 17.56 -13.35 -32.02
C LEU A 31 17.92 -14.34 -30.91
N PHE A 32 17.00 -15.24 -30.56
CA PHE A 32 17.26 -16.31 -29.58
C PHE A 32 18.42 -17.25 -29.99
N ALA A 33 18.70 -17.39 -31.29
CA ALA A 33 19.77 -18.26 -31.79
C ALA A 33 21.16 -17.59 -31.73
N LEU A 34 21.22 -16.27 -31.58
CA LEU A 34 22.46 -15.50 -31.55
C LEU A 34 23.45 -15.96 -30.46
N PRO A 35 23.06 -16.11 -29.18
CA PRO A 35 23.98 -16.61 -28.15
C PRO A 35 24.48 -18.03 -28.43
N LEU A 36 23.64 -18.87 -29.04
CA LEU A 36 24.01 -20.23 -29.43
C LEU A 36 25.06 -20.21 -30.55
N LEU A 37 24.89 -19.33 -31.55
CA LEU A 37 25.83 -19.14 -32.63
C LEU A 37 27.19 -18.63 -32.11
N ILE A 38 27.20 -17.63 -31.22
CA ILE A 38 28.44 -17.11 -30.61
C ILE A 38 29.18 -18.24 -29.88
N LYS A 39 28.47 -19.04 -29.08
CA LYS A 39 29.08 -20.15 -28.34
C LYS A 39 29.57 -21.26 -29.28
N LEU A 40 28.82 -21.57 -30.33
CA LEU A 40 29.24 -22.54 -31.34
C LEU A 40 30.54 -22.09 -32.05
N LEU A 41 30.63 -20.80 -32.42
CA LEU A 41 31.85 -20.23 -33.00
C LEU A 41 33.03 -20.25 -32.02
N ALA A 42 32.79 -19.95 -30.74
CA ALA A 42 33.82 -20.01 -29.70
C ALA A 42 34.37 -21.44 -29.54
N LEU A 43 33.49 -22.45 -29.49
CA LEU A 43 33.87 -23.86 -29.47
C LEU A 43 34.63 -24.28 -30.72
N TRP A 44 34.20 -23.81 -31.89
CA TRP A 44 34.87 -24.08 -33.15
C TRP A 44 36.29 -23.50 -33.19
N LEU A 45 36.47 -22.25 -32.74
CA LEU A 45 37.79 -21.63 -32.61
C LEU A 45 38.66 -22.37 -31.59
N GLN A 46 38.07 -22.79 -30.46
CA GLN A 46 38.76 -23.54 -29.43
C GLN A 46 39.25 -24.91 -29.95
N ALA A 47 38.41 -25.65 -30.67
CA ALA A 47 38.78 -26.91 -31.31
C ALA A 47 39.95 -26.73 -32.31
N ARG A 48 40.03 -25.58 -32.99
CA ARG A 48 41.14 -25.25 -33.90
C ARG A 48 42.43 -24.87 -33.17
N SER A 49 42.32 -24.31 -31.97
CA SER A 49 43.48 -23.94 -31.14
C SER A 49 44.20 -25.14 -30.51
N GLN A 50 43.57 -26.32 -30.45
CA GLN A 50 44.19 -27.51 -29.88
C GLN A 50 45.33 -28.06 -30.75
N GLY A 51 46.43 -28.46 -30.11
CA GLY A 51 47.63 -29.02 -30.73
C GLY A 51 47.38 -30.38 -31.42
N ALA A 52 48.35 -30.87 -32.20
CA ALA A 52 48.23 -32.14 -32.93
C ALA A 52 48.17 -33.38 -32.00
N ASP A 53 48.57 -33.23 -30.74
CA ASP A 53 48.76 -34.34 -29.80
C ASP A 53 47.49 -34.75 -29.03
N GLU A 54 46.33 -34.13 -29.28
CA GLU A 54 45.07 -34.40 -28.55
C GLU A 54 44.18 -35.50 -29.18
N GLY A 55 44.68 -36.22 -30.19
CA GLY A 55 43.91 -37.30 -30.84
C GLY A 55 42.86 -36.77 -31.85
N ASN A 56 41.77 -37.52 -32.07
CA ASN A 56 40.79 -37.20 -33.11
C ASN A 56 39.94 -35.97 -32.75
N LYS A 57 40.40 -34.80 -33.21
CA LYS A 57 39.77 -33.48 -33.01
C LYS A 57 38.31 -33.43 -33.48
N ALA A 58 37.95 -34.18 -34.52
CA ALA A 58 36.60 -34.18 -35.07
C ALA A 58 35.60 -34.89 -34.13
N ALA A 59 36.00 -36.02 -33.52
CA ALA A 59 35.14 -36.74 -32.60
C ALA A 59 34.92 -35.95 -31.29
N LEU A 60 35.97 -35.33 -30.76
CA LEU A 60 35.89 -34.56 -29.52
C LEU A 60 35.04 -33.29 -29.68
N SER A 61 35.25 -32.52 -30.76
CA SER A 61 34.46 -31.32 -31.04
C SER A 61 32.99 -31.61 -31.31
N LEU A 62 32.66 -32.78 -31.88
CA LEU A 62 31.28 -33.22 -32.09
C LEU A 62 30.56 -33.46 -30.76
N VAL A 63 31.18 -34.16 -29.81
CA VAL A 63 30.59 -34.43 -28.49
C VAL A 63 30.35 -33.13 -27.71
N TRP A 64 31.27 -32.17 -27.78
CA TRP A 64 31.08 -30.86 -27.14
C TRP A 64 29.96 -30.05 -27.79
N ALA A 65 29.88 -30.05 -29.12
CA ALA A 65 28.81 -29.38 -29.85
C ALA A 65 27.44 -30.00 -29.53
N GLU A 66 27.36 -31.33 -29.43
CA GLU A 66 26.15 -32.05 -29.05
C GLU A 66 25.70 -31.69 -27.62
N HIS A 67 26.63 -31.70 -26.66
CA HIS A 67 26.31 -31.31 -25.29
C HIS A 67 25.85 -29.84 -25.20
N LEU A 68 26.50 -28.92 -25.93
CA LEU A 68 26.07 -27.53 -26.02
C LEU A 68 24.65 -27.42 -26.62
N MET A 69 24.35 -28.14 -27.70
CA MET A 69 23.02 -28.12 -28.32
C MET A 69 21.94 -28.62 -27.36
N TYR A 70 22.13 -29.76 -26.70
CA TYR A 70 21.12 -30.29 -25.78
C TYR A 70 20.93 -29.39 -24.54
N THR A 71 22.01 -28.94 -23.93
CA THR A 71 21.92 -28.07 -22.74
C THR A 71 21.27 -26.73 -23.06
N SER A 72 21.65 -26.10 -24.18
CA SER A 72 21.04 -24.84 -24.62
C SER A 72 19.57 -25.00 -25.00
N LEU A 73 19.19 -26.09 -25.68
CA LEU A 73 17.79 -26.39 -26.00
C LEU A 73 16.94 -26.51 -24.73
N LEU A 74 17.41 -27.26 -23.73
CA LEU A 74 16.70 -27.42 -22.45
C LEU A 74 16.53 -26.08 -21.72
N VAL A 75 17.58 -25.26 -21.68
CA VAL A 75 17.52 -23.94 -21.04
C VAL A 75 16.52 -23.04 -21.77
N ILE A 76 16.55 -22.98 -23.10
CA ILE A 76 15.63 -22.14 -23.89
C ILE A 76 14.19 -22.61 -23.70
N MET A 77 13.92 -23.92 -23.76
CA MET A 77 12.59 -24.48 -23.52
C MET A 77 12.06 -24.10 -22.14
N PHE A 78 12.88 -24.25 -21.09
CA PHE A 78 12.41 -24.07 -19.72
C PHE A 78 12.32 -22.60 -19.27
N THR A 79 13.22 -21.75 -19.78
CA THR A 79 13.37 -20.37 -19.33
C THR A 79 12.80 -19.32 -20.29
N CYS A 80 12.77 -19.60 -21.60
CA CYS A 80 12.39 -18.61 -22.60
C CYS A 80 11.04 -18.90 -23.26
N VAL A 81 10.74 -20.17 -23.55
CA VAL A 81 9.48 -20.54 -24.23
C VAL A 81 8.30 -20.43 -23.24
N PRO A 82 7.29 -19.59 -23.55
CA PRO A 82 6.13 -19.44 -22.68
C PRO A 82 5.14 -20.59 -22.95
N MET A 83 5.16 -21.61 -22.10
CA MET A 83 4.30 -22.80 -22.24
C MET A 83 3.05 -22.76 -21.34
N LEU A 84 3.07 -22.02 -20.24
CA LEU A 84 1.97 -21.99 -19.28
C LEU A 84 1.07 -20.79 -19.55
N ASN A 85 -0.17 -21.03 -19.97
CA ASN A 85 -1.17 -19.97 -20.07
C ASN A 85 -1.78 -19.70 -18.69
N ILE A 86 -1.74 -18.44 -18.28
CA ILE A 86 -2.33 -17.99 -17.02
C ILE A 86 -3.43 -17.00 -17.37
N ASP A 87 -4.66 -17.33 -16.96
CA ASP A 87 -5.77 -16.39 -17.00
C ASP A 87 -5.58 -15.33 -15.92
N LEU A 88 -5.60 -14.07 -16.35
CA LEU A 88 -5.36 -12.90 -15.49
C LEU A 88 -6.44 -12.71 -14.43
N ASP A 89 -7.61 -13.31 -14.62
CA ASP A 89 -8.72 -13.32 -13.67
C ASP A 89 -8.50 -14.26 -12.47
N THR A 90 -7.47 -15.12 -12.53
CA THR A 90 -7.20 -16.12 -11.48
C THR A 90 -6.23 -15.63 -10.41
N ILE A 91 -5.69 -14.41 -10.54
CA ILE A 91 -4.85 -13.82 -9.49
C ILE A 91 -5.76 -13.39 -8.34
N LYS A 92 -5.70 -14.13 -7.23
CA LYS A 92 -6.54 -13.88 -6.06
C LYS A 92 -5.92 -12.77 -5.21
N TYR A 93 -6.71 -11.76 -4.85
CA TYR A 93 -6.32 -10.73 -3.91
C TYR A 93 -6.58 -11.20 -2.48
N ASP A 94 -5.53 -11.31 -1.67
CA ASP A 94 -5.67 -11.73 -0.27
C ASP A 94 -5.70 -10.52 0.66
N THR A 95 -6.84 -10.29 1.32
CA THR A 95 -7.05 -9.19 2.27
C THR A 95 -6.95 -9.61 3.73
N THR A 96 -6.75 -10.91 4.01
CA THR A 96 -6.79 -11.46 5.37
C THR A 96 -5.77 -10.78 6.29
N ARG A 97 -4.56 -10.52 5.79
CA ARG A 97 -3.46 -9.91 6.56
C ARG A 97 -3.65 -8.40 6.74
N SER A 98 -4.17 -7.71 5.73
CA SER A 98 -4.51 -6.27 5.80
C SER A 98 -5.54 -6.01 6.92
N LYS A 99 -6.54 -6.90 7.03
CA LYS A 99 -7.53 -6.88 8.12
C LYS A 99 -6.90 -7.10 9.50
N GLN A 100 -5.92 -7.99 9.63
CA GLN A 100 -5.20 -8.22 10.90
C GLN A 100 -4.36 -7.02 11.35
N CYS A 101 -3.80 -6.27 10.40
CA CYS A 101 -2.99 -5.08 10.64
C CYS A 101 -3.81 -3.79 10.78
N GLY A 102 -5.15 -3.86 10.73
CA GLY A 102 -6.02 -2.68 10.85
C GLY A 102 -5.91 -1.68 9.69
N MET A 103 -5.23 -2.04 8.61
CA MET A 103 -5.06 -1.21 7.41
C MET A 103 -5.90 -1.77 6.28
N SER A 104 -6.92 -1.04 5.84
CA SER A 104 -7.72 -1.40 4.67
C SER A 104 -6.99 -0.96 3.41
N VAL A 105 -6.64 -1.93 2.55
CA VAL A 105 -6.08 -1.65 1.23
C VAL A 105 -7.23 -1.74 0.23
N PRO A 106 -7.45 -0.73 -0.63
CA PRO A 106 -8.54 -0.76 -1.60
C PRO A 106 -8.34 -1.93 -2.57
N GLN A 107 -9.44 -2.58 -2.94
CA GLN A 107 -9.38 -3.65 -3.94
C GLN A 107 -8.99 -3.06 -5.29
N PRO A 108 -8.29 -3.82 -6.16
CA PRO A 108 -7.87 -3.32 -7.47
C PRO A 108 -9.01 -2.69 -8.29
N ALA A 109 -10.24 -3.23 -8.17
CA ALA A 109 -11.44 -2.73 -8.84
C ALA A 109 -11.95 -1.38 -8.31
N ASP A 110 -11.66 -1.04 -7.06
CA ASP A 110 -12.11 0.20 -6.39
C ASP A 110 -11.08 1.34 -6.51
N THR A 111 -10.03 1.14 -7.32
CA THR A 111 -8.99 2.14 -7.56
C THR A 111 -9.15 2.79 -8.95
N GLY A 112 -8.54 3.97 -9.14
CA GLY A 112 -8.51 4.65 -10.46
C GLY A 112 -7.82 3.86 -11.59
N TYR A 113 -7.26 2.67 -11.31
CA TYR A 113 -6.64 1.77 -12.27
C TYR A 113 -7.63 0.77 -12.91
N GLN A 114 -8.91 0.78 -12.50
CA GLN A 114 -9.96 -0.09 -13.04
C GLN A 114 -10.05 -0.14 -14.59
N PRO A 115 -10.00 0.97 -15.35
CA PRO A 115 -10.07 0.90 -16.81
C PRO A 115 -8.89 0.16 -17.45
N ILE A 116 -7.72 0.16 -16.81
CA ILE A 116 -6.55 -0.55 -17.31
C ILE A 116 -6.66 -2.05 -16.98
N ILE A 117 -7.18 -2.40 -15.80
CA ILE A 117 -7.47 -3.78 -15.44
C ILE A 117 -8.51 -4.37 -16.41
N ASN A 118 -9.55 -3.63 -16.78
CA ASN A 118 -10.56 -4.09 -17.73
C ASN A 118 -10.03 -4.17 -19.18
N SER A 119 -9.11 -3.29 -19.57
CA SER A 119 -8.46 -3.35 -20.89
C SER A 119 -7.50 -4.55 -21.03
N LEU A 120 -6.92 -5.00 -19.92
CA LEU A 120 -6.01 -6.15 -19.88
C LEU A 120 -6.72 -7.46 -19.49
N GLY A 121 -7.85 -7.39 -18.79
CA GLY A 121 -8.73 -8.51 -18.41
C GLY A 121 -9.43 -9.07 -19.65
N GLY A 122 -8.99 -10.25 -20.08
CA GLY A 122 -9.41 -10.88 -21.34
C GLY A 122 -8.23 -11.22 -22.26
N LYS A 123 -7.00 -10.77 -21.93
CA LYS A 123 -5.78 -11.29 -22.57
C LYS A 123 -5.22 -12.45 -21.75
N THR A 124 -5.03 -13.60 -22.39
CA THR A 124 -4.29 -14.72 -21.81
C THR A 124 -2.80 -14.43 -21.91
N ALA A 125 -2.08 -14.45 -20.78
CA ALA A 125 -0.63 -14.34 -20.79
C ALA A 125 0.00 -15.72 -20.67
N ALA A 126 0.80 -16.10 -21.66
CA ALA A 126 1.67 -17.26 -21.57
C ALA A 126 2.95 -16.90 -20.78
N VAL A 127 3.47 -17.82 -19.97
CA VAL A 127 4.60 -17.56 -19.07
C VAL A 127 5.58 -18.75 -19.12
N PRO A 128 6.91 -18.52 -19.12
CA PRO A 128 7.89 -19.59 -19.00
C PRO A 128 7.87 -20.26 -17.62
N ILE A 129 8.09 -21.57 -17.59
CA ILE A 129 7.97 -22.39 -16.37
C ILE A 129 8.95 -21.92 -15.29
N TRP A 130 10.21 -21.69 -15.66
CA TRP A 130 11.24 -21.22 -14.74
C TRP A 130 10.86 -19.91 -14.04
N TRP A 131 10.45 -18.91 -14.81
CA TRP A 131 10.12 -17.59 -14.27
C TRP A 131 8.87 -17.63 -13.42
N TYR A 132 7.87 -18.42 -13.81
CA TYR A 132 6.69 -18.66 -12.97
C TYR A 132 7.08 -19.26 -11.62
N PHE A 133 7.93 -20.29 -11.62
CA PHE A 133 8.41 -20.93 -10.40
C PHE A 133 9.17 -19.97 -9.49
N ILE A 134 10.13 -19.22 -10.04
CA ILE A 134 10.88 -18.20 -9.29
C ILE A 134 9.95 -17.13 -8.74
N HIS A 135 8.96 -16.71 -9.51
CA HIS A 135 7.99 -15.72 -9.06
C HIS A 135 7.17 -16.23 -7.87
N VAL A 136 6.66 -17.47 -7.92
CA VAL A 136 5.91 -18.07 -6.81
C VAL A 136 6.77 -18.20 -5.56
N ILE A 137 8.03 -18.65 -5.69
CA ILE A 137 8.96 -18.75 -4.56
C ILE A 137 9.27 -17.38 -3.96
N SER A 138 9.61 -16.41 -4.81
CA SER A 138 9.90 -15.04 -4.38
C SER A 138 8.74 -14.47 -3.58
N LYS A 139 7.50 -14.68 -4.04
CA LYS A 139 6.29 -14.28 -3.31
C LYS A 139 6.12 -15.03 -1.99
N GLY A 140 6.36 -16.33 -1.97
CA GLY A 140 6.31 -17.13 -0.75
C GLY A 140 7.28 -16.60 0.31
N ILE A 141 8.52 -16.30 -0.09
CA ILE A 141 9.54 -15.75 0.81
C ILE A 141 9.14 -14.36 1.30
N THR A 142 8.78 -13.43 0.41
CA THR A 142 8.37 -12.08 0.81
C THR A 142 7.15 -12.10 1.72
N SER A 143 6.15 -12.95 1.45
CA SER A 143 4.99 -13.11 2.30
C SER A 143 5.35 -13.65 3.68
N ALA A 144 6.25 -14.63 3.75
CA ALA A 144 6.75 -15.18 5.01
C ALA A 144 7.53 -14.13 5.81
N THR A 145 8.39 -13.34 5.16
CA THR A 145 9.13 -12.24 5.81
C THR A 145 8.20 -11.16 6.32
N VAL A 146 7.20 -10.75 5.55
CA VAL A 146 6.25 -9.72 6.00
C VAL A 146 5.39 -10.24 7.16
N ALA A 147 5.10 -11.55 7.22
CA ALA A 147 4.37 -12.15 8.33
C ALA A 147 5.12 -12.09 9.68
N THR A 148 6.46 -11.97 9.68
CA THR A 148 7.22 -11.80 10.93
C THR A 148 7.15 -10.39 11.50
N LEU A 149 6.75 -9.40 10.69
CA LEU A 149 6.54 -8.04 11.17
C LEU A 149 5.31 -8.01 12.09
N PRO A 150 5.45 -7.51 13.33
CA PRO A 150 4.32 -7.36 14.23
C PRO A 150 3.35 -6.32 13.65
N CYS A 151 2.10 -6.71 13.44
CA CYS A 151 0.98 -5.81 13.10
C CYS A 151 0.58 -4.88 14.26
N GLN A 152 1.21 -5.03 15.42
CA GLN A 152 0.86 -4.26 16.60
C GLN A 152 1.35 -2.83 16.43
N PRO A 153 0.48 -1.81 16.49
CA PRO A 153 0.94 -0.45 16.63
C PRO A 153 1.75 -0.39 17.93
N ASP A 154 3.03 -0.01 17.85
CA ASP A 154 3.82 0.15 19.06
C ASP A 154 3.24 1.31 19.86
N LEU A 155 2.51 0.98 20.93
CA LEU A 155 1.92 1.95 21.84
C LEU A 155 2.99 2.88 22.42
N ARG A 156 4.28 2.48 22.45
CA ARG A 156 5.37 3.38 22.81
C ARG A 156 5.63 4.44 21.75
N GLN A 157 5.64 4.07 20.47
CA GLN A 157 5.88 5.03 19.38
C GLN A 157 4.71 6.02 19.25
N ILE A 158 3.47 5.54 19.36
CA ILE A 158 2.29 6.42 19.40
C ILE A 158 2.38 7.37 20.61
N ARG A 159 2.83 6.89 21.78
CA ARG A 159 3.03 7.78 22.94
C ARG A 159 4.09 8.86 22.70
N PHE A 160 5.18 8.54 21.99
CA PHE A 160 6.20 9.55 21.65
C PHE A 160 5.67 10.59 20.66
N GLU A 161 4.91 10.17 19.65
CA GLU A 161 4.27 11.09 18.69
C GLU A 161 3.20 11.95 19.37
N VAL A 162 2.37 11.37 20.23
CA VAL A 162 1.37 12.10 21.02
C VAL A 162 2.05 13.15 21.92
N GLN A 163 3.15 12.80 22.57
CA GLN A 163 3.94 13.76 23.37
C GLN A 163 4.54 14.88 22.51
N HIS A 164 4.91 14.61 21.26
CA HIS A 164 5.40 15.63 20.31
C HIS A 164 4.28 16.48 19.70
N THR A 165 3.05 15.98 19.65
CA THR A 165 1.88 16.78 19.25
C THR A 165 1.32 17.65 20.36
N ARG A 166 1.77 17.47 21.61
CA ARG A 166 1.33 18.29 22.74
C ARG A 166 1.70 19.76 22.50
N ILE A 167 0.75 20.64 22.74
CA ILE A 167 0.94 22.09 22.63
C ILE A 167 2.09 22.50 23.56
N LYS A 168 3.20 22.99 22.97
CA LYS A 168 4.44 23.30 23.70
C LYS A 168 4.31 24.52 24.60
N ASP A 169 3.40 25.44 24.27
CA ASP A 169 3.18 26.67 25.01
C ASP A 169 2.08 26.48 26.08
N PRO A 170 2.40 26.58 27.38
CA PRO A 170 1.42 26.41 28.45
C PRO A 170 0.32 27.48 28.44
N THR A 171 0.59 28.67 27.91
CA THR A 171 -0.40 29.76 27.81
C THR A 171 -1.44 29.44 26.76
N LEU A 172 -1.01 28.97 25.58
CA LEU A 172 -1.91 28.53 24.50
C LEU A 172 -2.78 27.34 24.93
N ALA A 173 -2.23 26.42 25.74
CA ALA A 173 -2.99 25.31 26.29
C ALA A 173 -4.06 25.75 27.32
N GLN A 174 -3.85 26.86 28.03
CA GLN A 174 -4.87 27.48 28.88
C GLN A 174 -5.94 28.15 28.04
N GLU A 175 -5.57 29.00 27.08
CA GLU A 175 -6.53 29.70 26.22
C GLU A 175 -7.43 28.73 25.44
N LEU A 176 -6.86 27.60 24.97
CA LEU A 176 -7.64 26.56 24.31
C LEU A 176 -8.66 25.89 25.24
N ARG A 177 -8.29 25.64 26.51
CA ARG A 177 -9.21 25.07 27.50
C ARG A 177 -10.36 26.01 27.80
N ASP A 178 -10.05 27.27 28.06
CA ASP A 178 -11.05 28.32 28.32
C ASP A 178 -11.99 28.48 27.12
N PHE A 179 -11.46 28.40 25.90
CA PHE A 179 -12.27 28.44 24.68
C PHE A 179 -13.20 27.23 24.55
N VAL A 180 -12.70 26.03 24.84
CA VAL A 180 -13.48 24.79 24.74
C VAL A 180 -14.64 24.81 25.74
N GLU A 181 -14.36 25.23 26.98
CA GLU A 181 -15.33 25.25 28.07
C GLU A 181 -16.37 26.37 27.89
N GLU A 182 -15.95 27.58 27.56
CA GLU A 182 -16.85 28.74 27.52
C GLU A 182 -17.61 28.89 26.20
N CYS A 183 -17.11 28.36 25.08
CA CYS A 183 -17.68 28.63 23.76
C CYS A 183 -18.06 27.37 22.99
N TYR A 184 -17.17 26.37 22.88
CA TYR A 184 -17.43 25.18 22.07
C TYR A 184 -18.44 24.22 22.71
N ALA A 185 -18.21 23.83 23.97
CA ALA A 185 -19.10 22.94 24.72
C ALA A 185 -20.57 23.42 24.76
N PRO A 186 -20.87 24.70 25.11
CA PRO A 186 -22.25 25.16 25.15
C PRO A 186 -22.89 25.26 23.76
N SER A 187 -22.13 25.63 22.72
CA SER A 187 -22.65 25.73 21.36
C SER A 187 -23.04 24.36 20.81
N ARG A 188 -22.20 23.34 21.05
CA ARG A 188 -22.49 21.95 20.66
C ARG A 188 -23.63 21.34 21.48
N ALA A 189 -23.70 21.64 22.78
CA ALA A 189 -24.81 21.20 23.61
C ALA A 189 -26.15 21.76 23.09
N ARG A 190 -26.21 23.07 22.79
CA ARG A 190 -27.40 23.70 22.19
C ARG A 190 -27.79 23.06 20.86
N LEU A 191 -26.81 22.73 20.02
CA LEU A 191 -27.07 22.07 18.74
C LEU A 191 -27.70 20.69 18.94
N LYS A 192 -27.13 19.86 19.82
CA LYS A 192 -27.70 18.53 20.13
C LYS A 192 -29.09 18.61 20.75
N PHE A 193 -29.32 19.53 21.68
CA PHE A 193 -30.63 19.70 22.32
C PHE A 193 -31.72 20.17 21.36
N ARG A 194 -31.39 20.95 20.33
CA ARG A 194 -32.38 21.57 19.45
C ARG A 194 -32.56 20.84 18.12
N ALA A 195 -31.52 20.20 17.60
CA ALA A 195 -31.55 19.44 16.36
C ALA A 195 -32.04 18.00 16.55
N GLY A 196 -31.94 17.45 17.78
CA GLY A 196 -32.36 16.07 18.08
C GLY A 196 -31.43 15.04 17.42
N GLU A 197 -31.62 14.80 16.12
CA GLU A 197 -30.82 13.90 15.29
C GLU A 197 -30.16 14.70 14.16
N LEU A 198 -28.82 14.69 14.14
CA LEU A 198 -28.01 15.37 13.14
C LEU A 198 -27.65 14.37 12.04
N ASP A 199 -27.63 14.83 10.80
CA ASP A 199 -27.07 14.09 9.67
C ASP A 199 -25.59 13.74 9.92
N ASP A 200 -25.14 12.58 9.43
CA ASP A 200 -23.80 12.04 9.73
C ASP A 200 -22.69 13.05 9.34
N ASP A 201 -22.82 13.69 8.17
CA ASP A 201 -21.89 14.72 7.69
C ASP A 201 -21.83 15.94 8.61
N THR A 202 -22.96 16.33 9.19
CA THR A 202 -23.05 17.48 10.11
C THR A 202 -22.54 17.11 11.52
N SER A 203 -22.78 15.87 11.95
CA SER A 203 -22.25 15.35 13.21
C SER A 203 -20.71 15.33 13.21
N ASP A 204 -20.11 14.92 12.09
CA ASP A 204 -18.65 14.86 11.93
C ASP A 204 -18.03 16.27 11.81
N ASP A 205 -18.62 17.20 11.04
CA ASP A 205 -18.10 18.58 10.97
C ASP A 205 -18.12 19.25 12.35
N THR A 206 -19.19 19.03 13.13
CA THR A 206 -19.39 19.67 14.45
C THR A 206 -18.63 18.99 15.60
N ALA A 207 -17.89 17.91 15.34
CA ALA A 207 -17.06 17.22 16.33
C ALA A 207 -15.74 17.94 16.63
N TRP A 208 -15.35 18.91 15.79
CA TRP A 208 -14.10 19.67 15.90
C TRP A 208 -14.34 21.16 16.21
N VAL A 209 -13.38 21.76 16.91
CA VAL A 209 -13.42 23.16 17.38
C VAL A 209 -13.49 24.19 16.24
N GLY A 210 -13.00 23.83 15.05
CA GLY A 210 -13.01 24.65 13.83
C GLY A 210 -14.10 24.28 12.82
N SER A 211 -15.17 23.61 13.25
CA SER A 211 -16.38 23.34 12.45
C SER A 211 -16.83 24.57 11.67
N SER A 212 -17.01 24.43 10.35
CA SER A 212 -17.54 25.53 9.53
C SER A 212 -19.00 25.83 9.87
N TYR A 213 -19.75 24.80 10.29
CA TYR A 213 -21.13 24.92 10.71
C TYR A 213 -21.28 25.71 12.01
N LEU A 214 -20.43 25.44 13.02
CA LEU A 214 -20.43 26.18 14.29
C LEU A 214 -19.84 27.60 14.17
N LEU A 215 -19.11 27.92 13.10
CA LEU A 215 -18.57 29.27 12.90
C LEU A 215 -19.53 30.17 12.11
N ASN A 216 -20.30 29.61 11.18
CA ASN A 216 -21.11 30.40 10.23
C ASN A 216 -22.62 30.38 10.52
N THR A 217 -23.14 29.44 11.30
CA THR A 217 -24.59 29.29 11.52
C THR A 217 -25.10 30.21 12.63
N ALA A 218 -26.02 31.12 12.29
CA ALA A 218 -26.64 32.03 13.25
C ALA A 218 -27.43 31.25 14.33
N GLY A 219 -27.10 31.49 15.61
CA GLY A 219 -27.75 30.87 16.78
C GLY A 219 -26.89 29.82 17.51
N TYR A 220 -25.90 29.23 16.83
CA TYR A 220 -24.88 28.33 17.42
C TYR A 220 -23.45 28.83 17.16
N SER A 221 -23.33 30.02 16.60
CA SER A 221 -22.07 30.61 16.14
C SER A 221 -21.10 30.84 17.30
N ILE A 222 -19.93 30.23 17.22
CA ILE A 222 -18.80 30.52 18.11
C ILE A 222 -18.17 31.86 17.70
N PRO A 223 -17.79 32.75 18.64
CA PRO A 223 -17.20 34.04 18.28
C PRO A 223 -15.88 33.88 17.52
N THR A 224 -15.89 34.25 16.22
CA THR A 224 -14.73 34.12 15.33
C THR A 224 -13.50 34.88 15.83
N MET A 225 -13.68 36.03 16.49
CA MET A 225 -12.56 36.78 17.10
C MET A 225 -11.81 35.97 18.16
N ARG A 226 -12.53 35.19 18.97
CA ARG A 226 -11.93 34.39 20.04
C ARG A 226 -11.25 33.14 19.47
N PHE A 227 -11.85 32.56 18.42
CA PHE A 227 -11.27 31.45 17.66
C PHE A 227 -9.96 31.83 16.94
N HIS A 228 -9.91 33.00 16.28
CA HIS A 228 -8.70 33.47 15.60
C HIS A 228 -7.57 33.83 16.57
N ARG A 229 -7.90 34.19 17.82
CA ARG A 229 -6.90 34.45 18.87
C ARG A 229 -6.24 33.15 19.33
N THR A 230 -7.03 32.10 19.56
CA THR A 230 -6.54 30.79 20.04
C THR A 230 -5.92 29.91 18.96
N MET A 231 -6.31 30.04 17.69
CA MET A 231 -5.82 29.20 16.58
C MET A 231 -4.80 29.90 15.66
N ARG A 232 -4.18 30.99 16.12
CA ARG A 232 -3.26 31.81 15.30
C ARG A 232 -2.04 30.98 14.82
N GLY A 233 -2.10 30.46 13.59
CA GLY A 233 -1.01 29.76 12.93
C GLY A 233 -1.25 28.31 12.48
N ARG A 234 -2.44 27.72 12.70
CA ARG A 234 -2.81 26.42 12.09
C ARG A 234 -4.23 26.47 11.53
N THR A 235 -4.37 26.81 10.26
CA THR A 235 -5.61 26.56 9.52
C THR A 235 -5.63 25.07 9.14
N ALA A 236 -6.10 24.21 10.04
CA ALA A 236 -6.45 22.86 9.67
C ALA A 236 -7.76 22.92 8.89
N HIS A 237 -7.67 22.88 7.56
CA HIS A 237 -8.82 22.90 6.65
C HIS A 237 -9.64 21.59 6.66
N HIS A 238 -9.30 20.64 7.54
CA HIS A 238 -9.98 19.35 7.69
C HIS A 238 -10.15 18.99 9.17
N ALA A 239 -11.26 18.32 9.49
CA ALA A 239 -11.51 17.75 10.81
C ALA A 239 -10.31 16.89 11.24
N MET A 240 -9.76 17.17 12.43
CA MET A 240 -8.64 16.41 12.95
C MET A 240 -9.16 15.02 13.36
N PRO A 241 -8.70 13.92 12.74
CA PRO A 241 -9.15 12.59 13.11
C PRO A 241 -8.76 12.31 14.57
N GLY A 242 -9.73 11.98 15.42
CA GLY A 242 -9.48 11.62 16.82
C GLY A 242 -9.18 12.79 17.77
N TRP A 243 -9.73 13.99 17.52
CA TRP A 243 -9.71 15.05 18.53
C TRP A 243 -10.30 14.52 19.86
N PRO A 244 -9.60 14.66 20.98
CA PRO A 244 -9.99 14.01 22.21
C PRO A 244 -11.16 14.77 22.82
N ILE A 245 -12.37 14.31 22.54
CA ILE A 245 -13.47 14.48 23.48
C ILE A 245 -13.26 13.45 24.57
N GLN A 246 -12.44 13.80 25.55
CA GLN A 246 -12.81 13.40 26.89
C GLN A 246 -14.05 14.26 27.17
N GLU A 247 -15.23 13.69 26.97
CA GLU A 247 -16.48 14.35 27.35
C GLU A 247 -16.27 14.88 28.77
N PRO A 248 -16.36 16.20 29.02
CA PRO A 248 -16.43 16.64 30.40
C PRO A 248 -17.63 15.92 30.98
N ALA A 249 -17.36 15.11 32.02
CA ALA A 249 -18.36 14.30 32.69
C ALA A 249 -19.65 15.10 32.82
N ALA A 250 -20.76 14.51 32.38
CA ALA A 250 -22.09 15.09 32.41
C ALA A 250 -22.23 16.00 33.64
N ILE A 251 -22.42 17.30 33.40
CA ILE A 251 -22.64 18.29 34.47
C ILE A 251 -23.78 17.72 35.33
N PRO A 252 -23.53 17.30 36.58
CA PRO A 252 -24.62 16.84 37.42
C PRO A 252 -25.56 18.02 37.63
N PRO A 253 -26.88 17.78 37.67
CA PRO A 253 -27.84 18.84 37.90
C PRO A 253 -27.47 19.58 39.19
N VAL A 254 -27.38 20.91 39.10
CA VAL A 254 -27.15 21.79 40.24
C VAL A 254 -28.33 21.62 41.19
N ASN A 255 -28.19 20.74 42.17
CA ASN A 255 -29.05 20.72 43.35
C ASN A 255 -28.45 21.71 44.34
N SER A 256 -29.24 22.76 44.61
CA SER A 256 -28.95 23.77 45.62
C SER A 256 -28.78 23.13 47.00
N GLY A 257 -27.55 23.08 47.51
CA GLY A 257 -27.33 22.71 48.92
C GLY A 257 -25.88 22.42 49.29
N GLY A 258 -25.12 23.46 49.64
CA GLY A 258 -24.05 23.45 50.67
C GLY A 258 -22.79 22.59 50.44
N PRO A 259 -21.65 22.94 51.07
CA PRO A 259 -20.32 22.59 50.57
C PRO A 259 -19.78 21.28 51.14
N THR A 260 -19.05 20.50 50.34
CA THR A 260 -18.01 19.60 50.88
C THR A 260 -16.88 19.43 49.88
N ILE A 261 -15.72 19.93 50.28
CA ILE A 261 -14.41 19.69 49.68
C ILE A 261 -14.07 18.21 49.86
N LEU A 262 -13.64 17.51 48.82
CA LEU A 262 -12.70 16.39 48.99
C LEU A 262 -11.75 16.27 47.80
N LEU A 263 -10.49 16.58 48.09
CA LEU A 263 -9.29 16.17 47.35
C LEU A 263 -9.17 14.64 47.39
N VAL A 264 -9.08 14.00 46.23
CA VAL A 264 -8.14 12.89 45.92
C VAL A 264 -7.81 12.98 44.43
#